data_AF-A0A845AG20-F1
#
_entry.id   AF-A0A845AG20-F1
#
_cell.length_a   1.000
_cell.length_b   1.000
_cell.length_c   1.000
_cell.angle_alpha   90.00
_cell.angle_beta   90.00
_cell.angle_gamma   90.00
#
_symmetry.space_group_name_H-M   'P 1'
#
loop_
_entity.id
_entity.type
_entity.pdbx_description
1 polymer ?
#
loop_
_entity_poly.entity_id
_entity_poly.type
_entity_poly.pdbx_seq_one_letter_code
_entity_poly.pdbx_strand_id
1 'polypeptide(L)'
;MNAPAKLDDIQTFMGEIPAEEYERRTQLRSYRNAASAMVSIAKTETAMQLAWLVVDRLTPWLYAPASTAALDDLLLLCKRLMAAASQVENMDLFGPGAIPVIGGAS
;
A
#
# COMPACT_ATOMS: atom_id res chain seq x y z
N MET A 1 -33.06 -2.81 -0.65
CA MET A 1 -32.24 -1.65 -1.02
C MET A 1 -31.02 -2.18 -1.75
N ASN A 2 -30.82 -1.82 -3.02
CA ASN A 2 -29.59 -2.17 -3.72
C ASN A 2 -28.44 -1.38 -3.07
N ALA A 3 -27.35 -2.05 -2.71
CA ALA A 3 -26.15 -1.38 -2.25
C ALA A 3 -25.72 -0.36 -3.32
N PRO A 4 -25.28 0.86 -2.94
CA PRO A 4 -24.80 1.82 -3.91
C PRO A 4 -23.67 1.20 -4.74
N ALA A 5 -23.72 1.38 -6.06
CA ALA A 5 -22.66 0.92 -6.94
C ALA A 5 -21.33 1.46 -6.42
N LYS A 6 -20.38 0.56 -6.15
CA LYS A 6 -19.06 0.95 -5.63
C LYS A 6 -18.39 1.79 -6.71
N LEU A 7 -18.26 3.08 -6.46
CA LEU A 7 -17.67 4.00 -7.42
C LEU A 7 -16.21 3.59 -7.65
N ASP A 8 -15.87 3.24 -8.89
CA ASP A 8 -14.50 2.94 -9.25
C ASP A 8 -13.79 4.26 -9.62
N ASP A 9 -13.00 4.76 -8.68
CA ASP A 9 -12.29 6.03 -8.81
C ASP A 9 -11.32 6.03 -9.99
N ILE A 10 -10.65 4.91 -10.29
CA ILE A 10 -9.72 4.80 -11.43
C ILE A 10 -10.46 5.04 -12.74
N GLN A 11 -11.54 4.32 -13.02
CA GLN A 11 -12.36 4.55 -14.21
C GLN A 11 -13.01 5.93 -14.23
N THR A 12 -13.43 6.44 -13.06
CA THR A 12 -14.06 7.76 -12.95
C THR A 12 -13.10 8.89 -13.34
N PHE A 13 -11.85 8.83 -12.89
CA PHE A 13 -10.87 9.89 -13.12
C PHE A 13 -10.04 9.71 -14.41
N MET A 14 -9.88 8.47 -14.90
CA MET A 14 -9.02 8.17 -16.05
C MET A 14 -9.77 7.74 -17.31
N GLY A 15 -11.06 7.41 -17.22
CA GLY A 15 -11.82 6.87 -18.34
C GLY A 15 -11.42 5.44 -18.70
N GLU A 16 -11.54 5.10 -19.98
CA GLU A 16 -11.14 3.79 -20.50
C GLU A 16 -9.62 3.72 -20.67
N ILE A 17 -8.97 2.92 -19.83
CA ILE A 17 -7.54 2.60 -19.89
C ILE A 17 -7.35 1.10 -20.21
N PRO A 18 -6.19 0.70 -20.75
CA PRO A 18 -5.89 -0.71 -20.98
C PRO A 18 -6.05 -1.55 -19.69
N ALA A 19 -6.58 -2.77 -19.83
CA ALA A 19 -6.84 -3.66 -18.69
C ALA A 19 -5.59 -3.91 -17.83
N GLU A 20 -4.42 -4.03 -18.47
CA GLU A 20 -3.13 -4.21 -17.80
C GLU A 20 -2.75 -3.02 -16.92
N GLU A 21 -3.01 -1.80 -17.39
CA GLU A 21 -2.77 -0.58 -16.63
C GLU A 21 -3.75 -0.47 -15.46
N TYR A 22 -5.02 -0.76 -15.71
CA TYR A 22 -6.09 -0.77 -14.71
C TYR A 22 -5.78 -1.72 -13.55
N GLU A 23 -5.28 -2.93 -13.85
CA GLU A 23 -4.90 -3.90 -12.83
C GLU A 23 -3.79 -3.35 -11.92
N ARG A 24 -2.73 -2.79 -12.50
CA ARG A 24 -1.61 -2.21 -11.76
C ARG A 24 -2.05 -1.04 -10.89
N ARG A 25 -2.90 -0.15 -11.41
CA ARG A 25 -3.48 0.96 -10.64
C ARG A 25 -4.34 0.47 -9.49
N THR A 26 -5.09 -0.61 -9.67
CA THR A 26 -5.88 -1.23 -8.59
C THR A 26 -4.99 -1.81 -7.50
N GLN A 27 -3.86 -2.41 -7.86
CA GLN A 27 -2.87 -2.87 -6.88
C GLN A 27 -2.20 -1.70 -6.16
N LEU A 28 -1.79 -0.64 -6.88
CA LEU A 28 -1.24 0.58 -6.27
C LEU A 28 -2.24 1.26 -5.32
N ARG A 29 -3.52 1.34 -5.69
CA ARG A 29 -4.61 1.82 -4.82
C ARG A 29 -4.69 1.00 -3.52
N SER A 30 -4.57 -0.33 -3.63
CA SER A 30 -4.56 -1.22 -2.47
C SER A 30 -3.34 -0.96 -1.56
N TYR A 31 -2.15 -0.77 -2.14
CA TYR A 31 -0.95 -0.43 -1.37
C TYR A 31 -1.04 0.93 -0.69
N ARG A 32 -1.53 1.98 -1.38
CA ARG A 32 -1.75 3.30 -0.77
C ARG A 32 -2.71 3.18 0.41
N ASN A 33 -3.83 2.49 0.23
CA ASN A 33 -4.83 2.35 1.29
C ASN A 33 -4.27 1.56 2.50
N ALA A 34 -3.51 0.49 2.26
CA ALA A 34 -2.83 -0.27 3.30
C ALA A 34 -1.78 0.58 4.03
N ALA A 35 -1.01 1.38 3.29
CA ALA A 35 -0.04 2.31 3.86
C ALA A 35 -0.71 3.41 4.70
N SER A 36 -1.80 4.02 4.23
CA SER A 36 -2.58 4.99 5.01
C SER A 36 -3.16 4.40 6.29
N ALA A 37 -3.63 3.14 6.24
CA ALA A 37 -4.06 2.43 7.44
C ALA A 37 -2.87 2.22 8.40
N MET A 38 -1.73 1.75 7.88
CA MET A 38 -0.52 1.52 8.67
C MET A 38 -0.01 2.81 9.33
N VAL A 39 -0.01 3.95 8.64
CA VAL A 39 0.30 5.27 9.22
C VAL A 39 -0.52 5.55 10.48
N SER A 40 -1.79 5.13 10.50
CA SER A 40 -2.70 5.42 11.61
C SER A 40 -2.55 4.44 12.79
N ILE A 41 -2.04 3.23 12.55
CA ILE A 41 -2.00 2.15 13.55
C ILE A 41 -0.58 1.72 13.95
N ALA A 42 0.44 2.18 13.24
CA ALA A 42 1.82 1.83 13.50
C ALA A 42 2.21 2.22 14.94
N LYS A 43 2.89 1.29 15.62
CA LYS A 43 3.33 1.43 17.01
C LYS A 43 4.71 2.07 17.14
N THR A 44 5.39 2.27 16.02
CA THR A 44 6.77 2.77 15.96
C THR A 44 6.88 3.86 14.91
N GLU A 45 7.68 4.88 15.20
CA GLU A 45 7.84 6.03 14.31
C GLU A 45 8.48 5.64 12.97
N THR A 46 9.49 4.76 13.00
CA THR A 46 10.17 4.26 11.80
C THR A 46 9.21 3.57 10.84
N ALA A 47 8.33 2.71 11.35
CA ALA A 47 7.35 2.00 10.54
C ALA A 47 6.30 2.96 9.96
N MET A 48 5.85 3.93 10.77
CA MET A 48 4.94 5.00 10.33
C MET A 48 5.57 5.84 9.19
N GLN A 49 6.84 6.22 9.33
CA GLN A 49 7.57 7.01 8.32
C GLN A 49 7.71 6.24 6.99
N LEU A 50 8.01 4.94 7.04
CA LEU A 50 8.08 4.10 5.84
C LEU A 50 6.73 3.95 5.15
N ALA A 51 5.64 3.81 5.92
CA ALA A 51 4.28 3.80 5.37
C ALA A 51 3.91 5.17 4.76
N TRP A 52 4.30 6.28 5.39
CA TRP A 52 4.13 7.62 4.83
C TRP A 52 4.83 7.79 3.48
N LEU A 53 6.05 7.27 3.33
CA LEU A 53 6.78 7.32 2.06
C LEU A 53 6.03 6.61 0.93
N VAL A 54 5.33 5.51 1.22
CA VAL A 54 4.48 4.82 0.24
C VAL A 54 3.29 5.70 -0.16
N VAL A 55 2.61 6.33 0.80
CA VAL A 55 1.49 7.24 0.53
C VAL A 55 1.94 8.42 -0.33
N ASP A 56 3.03 9.08 0.06
CA ASP A 56 3.58 10.24 -0.64
C ASP A 56 4.01 9.87 -2.07
N ARG A 57 4.68 8.73 -2.24
CA ARG A 57 5.15 8.29 -3.55
C ARG A 57 4.01 7.84 -4.47
N LEU A 58 2.94 7.21 -3.95
CA LEU A 58 1.84 6.70 -4.76
C LEU A 58 0.81 7.74 -5.15
N THR A 59 0.53 8.70 -4.27
CA THR A 59 -0.55 9.67 -4.44
C THR A 59 -0.51 10.39 -5.80
N PRO A 60 0.64 10.92 -6.27
CA PRO A 60 0.67 11.61 -7.56
C PRO A 60 0.58 10.67 -8.77
N TRP A 61 0.83 9.36 -8.61
CA TRP A 61 0.86 8.40 -9.72
C TRP A 61 -0.49 7.74 -10.00
N LEU A 62 -1.37 7.69 -9.01
CA LEU A 62 -2.62 6.92 -9.06
C LEU A 62 -3.55 7.29 -10.21
N TYR A 63 -3.59 8.56 -10.59
CA TYR A 63 -4.41 9.06 -11.69
C TYR A 63 -3.60 9.82 -12.75
N ALA A 64 -2.26 9.71 -12.72
CA ALA A 64 -1.39 10.33 -13.72
C ALA A 64 -1.06 9.35 -14.85
N PRO A 65 -0.92 9.81 -16.12
CA PRO A 65 -0.47 8.97 -17.22
C PRO A 65 0.88 8.31 -16.92
N ALA A 66 1.00 7.00 -17.14
CA ALA A 66 2.21 6.26 -16.90
C ALA A 66 2.27 5.01 -17.80
N SER A 67 3.48 4.55 -18.13
CA SER A 67 3.66 3.25 -18.76
C SER A 67 3.44 2.13 -17.75
N THR A 68 3.02 0.96 -18.21
CA THR A 68 2.87 -0.24 -17.38
C THR A 68 4.19 -0.60 -16.68
N ALA A 69 5.33 -0.46 -17.37
CA ALA A 69 6.65 -0.67 -16.78
C ALA A 69 6.94 0.27 -15.60
N ALA A 70 6.60 1.57 -15.72
CA ALA A 70 6.76 2.51 -14.62
C ALA A 70 5.84 2.20 -13.44
N LEU A 71 4.62 1.70 -13.72
CA LEU A 71 3.71 1.24 -12.67
C LEU A 71 4.24 -0.03 -11.98
N ASP A 72 4.88 -0.94 -12.71
CA ASP A 72 5.49 -2.15 -12.16
C ASP A 72 6.69 -1.81 -11.25
N ASP A 73 7.54 -0.87 -11.64
CA ASP A 73 8.64 -0.38 -10.80
C ASP A 73 8.12 0.26 -9.50
N LEU A 74 7.06 1.07 -9.61
CA LEU A 74 6.43 1.71 -8.47
C LEU A 74 5.77 0.67 -7.55
N LEU A 75 5.14 -0.36 -8.10
CA LEU A 75 4.54 -1.47 -7.37
C LEU A 75 5.61 -2.24 -6.59
N LEU A 76 6.74 -2.55 -7.23
CA LEU A 76 7.87 -3.22 -6.60
C LEU A 76 8.43 -2.40 -5.43
N LEU A 77 8.57 -1.08 -5.59
CA LEU A 77 8.98 -0.18 -4.53
C LEU A 77 8.00 -0.24 -3.35
N CYS A 78 6.70 -0.11 -3.60
CA CYS A 78 5.68 -0.12 -2.54
C CYS A 78 5.65 -1.44 -1.78
N LYS A 79 5.76 -2.57 -2.48
CA LYS A 79 5.86 -3.90 -1.87
C LYS A 79 7.05 -3.99 -0.93
N ARG A 80 8.22 -3.51 -1.36
CA ARG A 80 9.46 -3.54 -0.55
C ARG A 80 9.36 -2.63 0.67
N LEU A 81 8.83 -1.41 0.50
CA LEU A 81 8.65 -0.46 1.60
C LEU A 81 7.65 -0.94 2.63
N MET A 82 6.50 -1.49 2.21
CA MET A 82 5.52 -2.04 3.14
C MET A 82 6.08 -3.25 3.91
N ALA A 83 6.84 -4.13 3.24
CA ALA A 83 7.51 -5.24 3.92
C ALA A 83 8.56 -4.74 4.93
N ALA A 84 9.35 -3.74 4.56
CA ALA A 84 10.32 -3.12 5.46
C ALA A 84 9.64 -2.44 6.66
N ALA A 85 8.51 -1.76 6.45
CA ALA A 85 7.74 -1.12 7.52
C ALA A 85 7.28 -2.15 8.56
N SER A 86 6.70 -3.28 8.13
CA SER A 86 6.29 -4.33 9.07
C SER A 86 7.49 -5.00 9.76
N GLN A 87 8.60 -5.20 9.06
CA GLN A 87 9.80 -5.80 9.64
C GLN A 87 10.43 -4.89 10.70
N VAL A 88 10.58 -3.60 10.40
CA VAL A 88 11.17 -2.65 11.35
C VAL A 88 10.27 -2.46 12.57
N GLU A 89 8.94 -2.44 12.37
CA GLU A 89 8.01 -2.39 13.49
C GLU A 89 8.18 -3.58 14.44
N ASN A 90 8.34 -4.78 13.89
CA ASN A 90 8.61 -5.97 14.70
C ASN A 90 9.98 -5.90 15.39
N MET A 91 11.02 -5.43 14.70
CA MET A 91 12.35 -5.29 15.29
C MET A 91 12.37 -4.27 16.43
N ASP A 92 11.70 -3.15 16.26
CA ASP A 92 11.59 -2.07 17.25
C ASP A 92 10.76 -2.52 18.47
N LEU A 93 9.73 -3.36 18.26
CA LEU A 93 8.87 -3.86 19.35
C LEU A 93 9.45 -5.05 20.11
N PHE A 94 10.18 -5.95 19.43
CA PHE A 94 10.56 -7.25 19.99
C PHE A 94 12.07 -7.51 20.00
N GLY A 95 12.87 -6.64 19.38
CA GLY A 95 14.30 -6.84 19.17
C GLY A 95 14.62 -7.70 17.94
N PRO A 96 15.90 -7.76 17.53
CA PRO A 96 16.32 -8.50 16.35
C PRO A 96 16.12 -10.02 16.53
N GLY A 97 15.45 -10.67 15.57
CA GLY A 97 15.25 -12.12 15.55
C GLY A 97 14.10 -12.66 16.42
N ALA A 98 13.39 -11.79 17.13
CA ALA A 98 12.18 -12.18 17.85
C ALA A 98 10.98 -12.25 16.88
N ILE A 99 10.56 -13.46 16.55
CA ILE A 99 9.27 -13.68 15.87
C ILE A 99 8.18 -13.53 16.94
N PRO A 100 7.17 -12.66 16.76
CA PRO A 100 6.03 -12.63 17.66
C PRO A 100 5.39 -14.03 17.63
N VAL A 101 5.52 -14.77 18.74
CA VAL A 101 4.75 -15.99 18.94
C VAL A 101 3.30 -15.53 18.98
N ILE A 102 2.53 -15.87 17.94
CA ILE A 102 1.09 -15.73 17.98
C ILE A 102 0.63 -16.70 19.07
N GLY A 103 0.53 -16.18 20.30
CA GLY A 103 0.08 -16.95 21.46
C GLY A 103 -1.28 -17.53 21.13
N GLY A 104 -1.35 -18.86 21.18
CA GLY A 104 -2.58 -19.60 20.95
C GLY A 104 -3.69 -19.08 21.86
N ALA A 105 -4.85 -18.80 21.27
CA ALA A 105 -6.08 -18.65 22.02
C ALA A 105 -6.38 -20.01 22.67
N SER A 106 -6.18 -20.06 23.99
CA SER A 106 -6.84 -21.00 24.90
C SER A 106 -8.13 -20.38 25.41
#